data_AF-A0A9X9LE62-F1
#
_entry.id   AF-A0A9X9LE62-F1
#
_cell.length_a   1.000
_cell.length_b   1.000
_cell.length_c   1.000
_cell.angle_alpha   90.00
_cell.angle_beta   90.00
_cell.angle_gamma   90.00
#
_symmetry.space_group_name_H-M   'P 1'
#
loop_
_entity.id
_entity.type
_entity.pdbx_description
1 polymer ?
#
loop_
_entity_poly.entity_id
_entity_poly.type
_entity_poly.pdbx_seq_one_letter_code
_entity_poly.pdbx_strand_id
1 'polypeptide(L)' 'MDIMYAAVDSRNVELQPKYEESLYMYLYFVIFIIFGSFFTLNLFIGVIIDNFNQQ' A
#
# COMPACT_ATOMS: atom_id res chain seq x y z
N MET A 1 2.63 -8.86 6.13
CA MET A 1 1.99 -8.20 7.30
C MET A 1 3.03 -7.59 8.23
N ASP A 2 4.23 -8.18 8.30
CA ASP A 2 5.33 -7.72 9.15
C ASP A 2 5.69 -6.24 8.97
N ILE A 3 5.71 -5.73 7.73
CA ILE A 3 5.95 -4.30 7.45
C ILE A 3 4.82 -3.42 8.01
N MET A 4 3.57 -3.88 7.91
CA MET A 4 2.41 -3.15 8.42
C MET A 4 2.42 -3.11 9.95
N TYR A 5 2.74 -4.24 10.60
CA TYR A 5 2.89 -4.28 12.06
C TYR A 5 4.05 -3.41 12.54
N ALA A 6 5.21 -3.48 11.89
CA ALA A 6 6.34 -2.62 12.22
C ALA A 6 6.02 -1.12 12.05
N ALA A 7 5.25 -0.76 11.02
CA ALA A 7 4.83 0.63 10.80
C ALA A 7 3.82 1.11 11.84
N VAL A 8 2.84 0.28 12.20
CA VAL A 8 1.80 0.61 13.19
C VAL A 8 2.37 0.68 14.61
N ASP A 9 3.38 -0.13 14.92
CA ASP A 9 4.05 -0.09 16.23
C ASP A 9 5.14 0.99 16.34
N SER A 10 5.46 1.65 15.22
CA SER A 10 6.51 2.68 15.15
C SER A 10 6.13 3.93 15.95
N ARG A 11 7.16 4.63 16.47
CA ARG A 11 7.00 5.84 17.29
C ARG A 11 7.91 6.96 16.82
N ASN A 12 9.08 7.11 17.45
CA ASN A 12 10.15 8.02 17.04
C ASN A 12 11.46 7.27 16.89
N VAL A 13 12.42 7.90 16.23
CA VAL A 13 13.78 7.40 16.08
C VAL A 13 14.39 7.15 17.47
N GLU A 14 15.14 6.05 17.62
CA GLU A 14 15.75 5.57 18.88
C GLU A 14 14.77 5.15 20.00
N LEU A 15 13.46 5.17 19.77
CA LEU A 15 12.49 4.62 20.71
C LEU A 15 12.10 3.19 20.33
N GLN A 16 12.00 2.32 21.33
CA GLN A 16 11.46 0.97 21.15
C GLN A 16 9.99 1.08 20.65
N PRO A 17 9.62 0.32 19.61
CA PRO A 17 8.22 0.19 19.16
C PRO A 17 7.29 -0.20 20.30
N LYS A 18 6.06 0.30 20.25
CA LYS A 18 5.01 -0.06 21.19
C LYS A 18 3.79 -0.51 20.39
N TYR A 19 3.16 -1.58 20.86
CA TYR A 19 1.97 -2.14 20.24
C TYR A 19 0.92 -1.07 19.93
N GLU A 20 0.57 -0.95 18.64
CA GLU A 20 -0.49 -0.10 18.09
C GLU A 20 -0.39 1.40 18.45
N GLU A 21 0.82 1.94 18.57
CA GLU A 21 0.98 3.36 18.89
C GLU A 21 0.56 4.29 17.74
N SER A 22 0.85 3.90 16.50
CA SER A 22 0.59 4.67 15.28
C SER A 22 -0.50 4.02 14.42
N LEU A 23 -1.70 3.83 14.99
CA LEU A 23 -2.88 3.26 14.32
C LEU A 23 -3.24 3.94 12.98
N TYR A 24 -2.98 5.23 12.83
CA TYR A 24 -3.23 5.98 11.59
C TYR A 24 -2.40 5.46 10.40
N MET A 25 -1.31 4.72 10.63
CA MET A 25 -0.50 4.13 9.56
C MET A 25 -1.28 3.06 8.75
N TYR A 26 -2.33 2.45 9.31
CA TYR A 26 -3.22 1.59 8.52
C TYR A 26 -3.86 2.35 7.35
N LEU A 27 -4.23 3.61 7.56
CA LEU A 27 -4.85 4.44 6.52
C LEU A 27 -3.89 4.70 5.35
N TYR A 28 -2.60 4.88 5.64
CA TYR A 28 -1.57 5.00 4.60
C TYR A 28 -1.56 3.76 3.68
N PHE A 29 -1.54 2.56 4.25
CA PHE A 29 -1.57 1.32 3.45
C PHE A 29 -2.86 1.15 2.67
N VAL A 30 -4.02 1.48 3.26
CA VAL A 30 -5.32 1.40 2.57
C VAL A 30 -5.34 2.32 1.35
N ILE A 31 -4.93 3.59 1.51
CA ILE A 31 -4.86 4.56 0.41
C ILE A 31 -3.86 4.08 -0.66
N PHE A 32 -2.68 3.62 -0.25
CA PHE A 32 -1.67 3.10 -1.17
C PHE A 32 -2.16 1.90 -1.97
N ILE A 33 -2.91 0.97 -1.37
CA ILE A 33 -3.46 -0.18 -2.08
C ILE A 33 -4.50 0.27 -3.13
N ILE A 34 -5.39 1.21 -2.79
CA ILE A 34 -6.42 1.72 -3.69
C ILE A 34 -5.79 2.44 -4.89
N PHE A 35 -4.91 3.41 -4.64
CA PHE A 35 -4.36 4.25 -5.71
C PHE A 35 -3.11 3.67 -6.36
N GLY A 36 -2.24 3.02 -5.59
CA GLY A 36 -0.97 2.47 -6.08
C GLY A 36 -1.14 1.11 -6.74
N SER A 37 -1.94 0.22 -6.17
CA SER A 37 -2.10 -1.14 -6.70
C SER A 37 -3.31 -1.30 -7.60
N PHE A 38 -4.52 -0.97 -7.11
CA PHE A 38 -5.76 -1.20 -7.90
C PHE A 38 -5.79 -0.35 -9.17
N PHE A 39 -5.51 0.96 -9.07
CA PHE A 39 -5.51 1.81 -10.25
C PHE A 39 -4.42 1.41 -11.26
N THR A 40 -3.19 1.17 -10.79
CA THR A 40 -2.08 0.75 -11.65
C THR A 40 -2.35 -0.60 -12.32
N LEU A 41 -2.88 -1.60 -11.59
CA LEU A 41 -3.25 -2.89 -12.17
C LEU A 41 -4.34 -2.75 -13.22
N ASN A 42 -5.39 -1.97 -12.92
CA ASN A 42 -6.47 -1.74 -13.87
C ASN A 42 -5.99 -1.03 -15.14
N LEU A 43 -5.12 -0.03 -15.01
CA LEU A 43 -4.51 0.66 -16.15
C LEU A 43 -3.65 -0.29 -16.97
N PHE A 44 -2.81 -1.10 -16.32
CA PHE A 44 -1.93 -2.06 -16.98
C PHE A 44 -2.72 -3.11 -17.77
N ILE A 45 -3.76 -3.68 -17.16
CA ILE A 45 -4.67 -4.61 -17.84
C ILE A 45 -5.36 -3.93 -19.03
N GLY A 46 -5.80 -2.69 -18.86
CA GLY A 46 -6.39 -1.90 -19.95
C GLY A 46 -5.46 -1.75 -21.15
N VAL A 47 -4.19 -1.42 -20.91
CA VAL A 47 -3.17 -1.31 -21.97
C VAL A 47 -2.92 -2.66 -22.66
N ILE A 48 -2.87 -3.76 -21.90
CA ILE A 48 -2.68 -5.10 -22.48
C ILE A 48 -3.86 -5.46 -23.38
N ILE A 49 -5.09 -5.24 -22.93
CA ILE A 49 -6.30 -5.56 -23.70
C ILE A 49 -6.36 -4.73 -24.99
N ASP A 50 -6.07 -3.42 -24.91
CA ASP A 50 -6.03 -2.54 -26.09
C ASP A 50 -4.97 -3.02 -27.10
N ASN A 51 -3.80 -3.44 -26.61
CA ASN A 51 -2.75 -3.97 -27.46
C ASN A 51 -3.15 -5.27 -28.18
N PHE A 52 -3.88 -6.18 -27.51
CA PHE A 52 -4.42 -7.39 -28.13
C PHE A 52 -5.53 -7.11 -29.14
N ASN A 53 -6.33 -6.06 -28.94
CA ASN A 53 -7.43 -5.70 -29.83
C ASN A 53 -6.95 -4.95 -31.09
N GLN A 54 -5.72 -4.44 -31.07
CA GLN A 54 -5.04 -3.82 -32.21
C GLN A 54 -4.23 -4.82 -33.05
N GLN A 55 -4.09 -6.08 -32.61
CA GLN A 55 -3.62 -7.20 -33.43
C GLN A 55 -4.80 -7.89 -34.12
#